data_AF-G9PFP0-F1
#
_entry.id   AF-G9PFP0-F1
#
_cell.length_a   1.000
_cell.length_b   1.000
_cell.length_c   1.000
_cell.angle_alpha   90.00
_cell.angle_beta   90.00
_cell.angle_gamma   90.00
#
_symmetry.space_group_name_H-M   'P 1'
#
loop_
_entity.id
_entity.type
_entity.pdbx_description
1 polymer ?
#
loop_
_entity_poly.entity_id
_entity_poly.type
_entity_poly.pdbx_seq_one_letter_code
_entity_poly.pdbx_strand_id
1 'polypeptide(L)'
;MCESQSEKAFNEKLARSQQISGQVPKVLLQPMPFVPQPKKVLSAKGKRKRLILFMLALCFAIPAVSLILSPFILGYIIAGVPGDHGINGDGWDLRAFGAFITITPIGVVVSYISVAMMGLGAMVKE
;
A
#
# COMPACT_ATOMS: atom_id res chain seq x y z
N MET A 1 58.74 49.98 -23.80
CA MET A 1 57.90 48.92 -23.20
C MET A 1 58.85 47.98 -22.46
N CYS A 2 58.86 48.04 -21.13
CA CYS A 2 59.70 47.18 -20.31
C CYS A 2 58.77 46.09 -19.77
N GLU A 3 58.81 44.90 -20.38
CA GLU A 3 58.11 43.74 -19.79
C GLU A 3 58.70 43.52 -18.41
N SER A 4 57.84 43.67 -17.41
CA SER A 4 58.20 43.46 -16.02
C SER A 4 58.62 41.99 -15.86
N GLN A 5 59.69 41.70 -15.11
CA GLN A 5 60.13 40.30 -14.88
C GLN A 5 59.00 39.40 -14.38
N SER A 6 58.02 39.99 -13.70
CA SER A 6 56.79 39.33 -13.25
C SER A 6 55.94 38.76 -14.38
N GLU A 7 55.83 39.43 -15.53
CA GLU A 7 55.04 38.93 -16.67
C GLU A 7 55.71 37.71 -17.31
N LYS A 8 57.05 37.70 -17.40
CA LYS A 8 57.78 36.53 -17.90
C LYS A 8 57.65 35.33 -16.97
N ALA A 9 57.78 35.56 -15.66
CA ALA A 9 57.60 34.51 -14.66
C ALA A 9 56.15 33.97 -14.62
N PHE A 10 55.17 34.85 -14.82
CA PHE A 10 53.76 34.47 -14.91
C PHE A 10 53.47 33.65 -16.16
N ASN A 11 53.94 34.10 -17.33
CA ASN A 11 53.75 33.41 -18.61
C ASN A 11 54.47 32.06 -18.65
N GLU A 12 55.64 31.93 -18.02
CA GLU A 12 56.35 30.66 -17.90
C GLU A 12 55.58 29.66 -17.01
N LYS A 13 55.03 30.13 -15.87
CA LYS A 13 54.18 29.30 -15.02
C LYS A 13 52.87 28.93 -15.69
N LEU A 14 52.27 29.83 -16.47
CA LEU A 14 51.07 29.58 -17.25
C LEU A 14 51.30 28.52 -18.33
N ALA A 15 52.39 28.65 -19.11
CA ALA A 15 52.77 27.68 -20.14
C ALA A 15 53.05 26.30 -19.54
N ARG A 16 53.74 26.25 -18.40
CA ARG A 16 53.97 25.00 -17.65
C ARG A 16 52.66 24.39 -17.15
N SER A 17 51.74 25.22 -16.64
CA SER A 17 50.44 24.77 -16.14
C SER A 17 49.55 24.26 -17.29
N GLN A 18 49.59 24.90 -18.45
CA GLN A 18 48.91 24.41 -19.67
C GLN A 18 49.53 23.11 -20.20
N GLN A 19 50.86 22.96 -20.16
CA GLN A 19 51.52 21.71 -20.55
C GLN A 19 51.15 20.55 -19.62
N ILE A 20 51.05 20.80 -18.31
CA ILE A 20 50.57 19.82 -17.33
C ILE A 20 49.08 19.55 -17.51
N SER A 21 48.28 20.58 -17.84
CA SER A 21 46.85 20.42 -18.13
C SER A 21 46.59 19.65 -19.43
N GLY A 22 47.49 19.71 -20.40
CA GLY A 22 47.48 18.88 -21.62
C GLY A 22 47.96 17.45 -21.39
N GLN A 23 48.60 17.17 -20.24
CA GLN A 23 49.09 15.86 -19.82
C GLN A 23 48.30 15.30 -18.62
N VAL A 24 47.14 15.86 -18.30
CA VAL A 24 46.11 15.14 -17.54
C VAL A 24 45.65 14.05 -18.50
N PRO A 25 45.71 12.75 -18.13
CA PRO A 25 45.04 11.74 -18.92
C PRO A 25 43.64 12.27 -19.12
N LYS A 26 43.22 12.37 -20.37
CA LYS A 26 41.82 12.53 -20.74
C LYS A 26 41.14 11.28 -20.20
N VAL A 27 40.95 11.21 -18.87
CA VAL A 27 39.98 10.40 -18.19
C VAL A 27 38.72 11.00 -18.75
N LEU A 28 38.39 10.48 -19.93
CA LEU A 28 37.06 10.27 -20.41
C LEU A 28 36.10 10.78 -19.35
N LEU A 29 35.56 11.96 -19.58
CA LEU A 29 34.12 12.12 -19.47
C LEU A 29 33.50 11.02 -20.33
N GLN A 30 33.65 9.77 -19.91
CA GLN A 30 32.63 8.78 -20.14
C GLN A 30 31.43 9.42 -19.46
N PRO A 31 30.34 9.70 -20.19
CA PRO A 31 29.10 9.99 -19.52
C PRO A 31 28.92 8.82 -18.55
N MET A 32 28.85 9.11 -17.24
CA MET A 32 28.59 8.04 -16.26
C MET A 32 27.47 7.20 -16.85
N PRO A 33 27.64 5.87 -16.98
CA PRO A 33 26.56 5.03 -17.48
C PRO A 33 25.35 5.43 -16.65
N PHE A 34 24.26 5.83 -17.29
CA PHE A 34 23.01 6.10 -16.59
C PHE A 34 22.69 4.84 -15.81
N VAL A 35 23.07 4.82 -14.53
CA VAL A 35 22.72 3.76 -13.61
C VAL A 35 21.22 3.86 -13.58
N PRO A 36 20.48 2.86 -14.09
CA PRO A 36 19.03 2.91 -13.98
C PRO A 36 18.76 2.99 -12.49
N GLN A 37 18.24 4.13 -12.05
CA GLN A 37 17.73 4.31 -10.69
C GLN A 37 16.98 3.03 -10.32
N PRO A 38 17.29 2.39 -9.18
CA PRO A 38 16.79 1.07 -8.88
C PRO A 38 15.26 1.10 -8.89
N LYS A 39 14.65 0.69 -10.00
CA LYS A 39 13.18 0.56 -10.17
C LYS A 39 12.57 -0.37 -9.10
N LYS A 40 13.42 -1.07 -8.34
CA LYS A 40 13.07 -1.98 -7.26
C LYS A 40 12.68 -1.28 -5.94
N VAL A 41 13.08 -0.03 -5.68
CA VAL A 41 12.77 0.60 -4.37
C VAL A 41 11.35 1.17 -4.32
N LEU A 42 10.79 1.61 -5.46
CA LEU A 42 9.39 2.04 -5.57
C LEU A 42 8.42 0.85 -5.69
N SER A 43 8.77 -0.18 -6.48
CA SER A 43 7.96 -1.40 -6.62
C SER A 43 7.77 -2.14 -5.28
N ALA A 44 8.80 -2.20 -4.43
CA ALA A 44 8.69 -2.78 -3.09
C ALA A 44 7.72 -1.99 -2.17
N LYS A 45 7.59 -0.68 -2.38
CA LYS A 45 6.71 0.18 -1.57
C LYS A 45 5.23 -0.02 -1.95
N GLY A 46 4.92 -0.20 -3.23
CA GLY A 46 3.58 -0.57 -3.70
C GLY A 46 3.12 -1.93 -3.16
N LYS A 47 4.01 -2.94 -3.20
CA LYS A 47 3.73 -4.30 -2.69
C LYS A 47 3.39 -4.33 -1.20
N ARG A 48 4.12 -3.58 -0.36
CA ARG A 48 3.82 -3.49 1.08
C ARG A 48 2.48 -2.81 1.35
N LYS A 49 2.16 -1.72 0.65
CA LYS A 49 0.87 -1.02 0.79
C LYS A 49 -0.31 -1.92 0.41
N ARG A 50 -0.20 -2.65 -0.69
CA ARG A 50 -1.21 -3.63 -1.14
C ARG A 50 -1.42 -4.74 -0.12
N LEU A 51 -0.34 -5.30 0.44
CA LEU A 51 -0.42 -6.34 1.46
C LEU A 51 -1.13 -5.84 2.74
N ILE A 52 -0.79 -4.63 3.20
CA ILE A 52 -1.41 -4.04 4.39
C ILE A 52 -2.91 -3.82 4.18
N LEU A 53 -3.32 -3.34 3.01
CA LEU A 53 -4.73 -3.14 2.67
C LEU A 53 -5.51 -4.47 2.65
N PHE A 54 -4.94 -5.55 2.12
CA PHE A 54 -5.58 -6.86 2.16
C PHE A 54 -5.66 -7.45 3.56
N MET A 55 -4.59 -7.33 4.35
CA MET A 55 -4.59 -7.74 5.76
C MET A 55 -5.69 -7.01 6.53
N LEU A 56 -5.78 -5.68 6.37
CA LEU A 56 -6.81 -4.87 7.00
C LEU A 56 -8.22 -5.27 6.52
N ALA A 57 -8.40 -5.47 5.21
CA ALA A 57 -9.66 -5.95 4.65
C ALA A 57 -10.11 -7.27 5.27
N LEU A 58 -9.21 -8.25 5.42
CA LEU A 58 -9.52 -9.53 6.06
C LEU A 58 -9.87 -9.37 7.55
N CYS A 59 -9.16 -8.50 8.28
CA CYS A 59 -9.49 -8.19 9.67
C CYS A 59 -10.91 -7.64 9.86
N PHE A 60 -11.46 -6.91 8.88
CA PHE A 60 -12.84 -6.44 8.91
C PHE A 60 -13.84 -7.43 8.30
N ALA A 61 -13.41 -8.25 7.32
CA ALA A 61 -14.26 -9.27 6.71
C ALA A 61 -14.69 -10.35 7.71
N ILE A 62 -13.77 -10.81 8.56
CA ILE A 62 -14.05 -11.91 9.50
C ILE A 62 -15.16 -11.53 10.51
N PRO A 63 -15.09 -10.38 11.21
CA PRO A 63 -16.18 -9.92 12.05
C PRO A 63 -17.47 -9.63 11.27
N ALA A 64 -17.37 -9.06 10.06
CA ALA A 64 -18.54 -8.76 9.22
C ALA A 64 -19.34 -10.03 8.88
N VAL A 65 -18.66 -11.08 8.43
CA VAL A 65 -19.28 -12.36 8.11
C VAL A 65 -19.91 -12.99 9.36
N SER A 66 -19.24 -12.90 10.51
CA SER A 66 -19.79 -13.37 11.78
C SER A 66 -21.09 -12.65 12.17
N LEU A 67 -21.14 -11.33 12.04
CA LEU A 67 -22.34 -10.53 12.31
C LEU A 67 -23.49 -10.83 11.34
N ILE A 68 -23.19 -11.11 10.08
CA ILE A 68 -24.20 -11.46 9.07
C ILE A 68 -24.79 -12.84 9.35
N LEU A 69 -23.95 -13.83 9.68
CA LEU A 69 -24.36 -15.22 9.86
C LEU A 69 -24.93 -15.52 11.26
N SER A 70 -24.57 -14.74 12.27
CA SER A 70 -24.97 -14.97 13.66
C SER A 70 -26.49 -15.08 13.87
N PRO A 71 -27.34 -14.19 13.30
CA PRO A 71 -28.80 -14.30 13.44
C PRO A 71 -29.37 -15.59 12.81
N PHE A 72 -28.75 -16.10 11.74
CA PHE A 72 -29.18 -17.35 11.11
C PHE A 72 -28.89 -18.55 12.00
N ILE A 73 -27.70 -18.60 12.62
CA ILE A 73 -27.34 -19.66 13.56
C ILE A 73 -28.30 -19.67 14.75
N LEU A 74 -28.61 -18.48 15.30
CA LEU A 74 -29.58 -18.34 16.38
C LEU A 74 -30.97 -18.84 15.96
N GLY A 75 -31.45 -18.45 14.78
CA GLY A 75 -32.73 -18.90 14.24
C GLY A 75 -32.81 -20.43 14.06
N TYR A 76 -31.74 -21.05 13.54
CA TYR A 76 -31.67 -22.51 13.40
C TYR A 76 -31.63 -23.26 14.73
N ILE A 77 -30.95 -22.71 15.74
CA ILE A 77 -30.94 -23.30 17.09
C ILE A 77 -32.34 -23.26 17.68
N ILE A 78 -33.04 -22.12 17.59
CA ILE A 78 -34.40 -21.96 18.13
C ILE A 78 -35.37 -22.91 17.40
N ALA A 79 -35.34 -22.96 16.06
CA ALA A 79 -36.19 -23.85 15.28
C ALA A 79 -35.86 -25.34 15.45
N GLY A 80 -34.65 -25.67 15.91
CA GLY A 80 -34.18 -27.05 16.08
C GLY A 80 -34.54 -27.67 17.43
N VAL A 81 -35.05 -26.90 18.41
CA VAL A 81 -35.45 -27.41 19.73
C VAL A 81 -36.86 -28.03 19.66
N PRO A 82 -37.01 -29.37 19.79
CA PRO A 82 -38.31 -30.00 19.75
C PRO A 82 -38.98 -29.88 21.13
N GLY A 83 -40.08 -29.13 21.23
CA GLY A 83 -40.85 -29.04 22.48
C GLY A 83 -41.71 -27.79 22.67
N ASP A 84 -41.55 -26.75 21.85
CA ASP A 84 -42.35 -25.51 21.96
C ASP A 84 -42.55 -24.88 20.58
N HIS A 85 -43.10 -25.66 19.65
CA HIS A 85 -43.52 -25.16 18.34
C HIS A 85 -45.03 -25.06 18.31
N GLY A 86 -45.56 -24.17 19.13
CA GLY A 86 -46.92 -23.69 18.95
C GLY A 86 -46.95 -22.82 17.71
N ILE A 87 -47.55 -23.32 16.63
CA ILE A 87 -47.95 -22.57 15.41
C ILE A 87 -48.93 -21.40 15.67
N ASN A 88 -48.88 -20.80 16.86
CA ASN A 88 -49.61 -19.62 17.30
C ASN A 88 -48.89 -18.35 16.82
N GLY A 89 -48.68 -18.22 15.51
CA GLY A 89 -48.23 -16.96 14.89
C GLY A 89 -46.84 -16.44 15.30
N ASP A 90 -45.98 -17.29 15.87
CA ASP A 90 -44.65 -16.98 16.40
C ASP A 90 -43.51 -17.08 15.35
N GLY A 91 -43.85 -16.95 14.07
CA GLY A 91 -42.89 -16.98 12.97
C GLY A 91 -41.77 -15.96 13.20
N TRP A 92 -40.51 -16.42 13.15
CA TRP A 92 -39.34 -15.63 13.55
C TRP A 92 -39.59 -14.92 14.88
N ASP A 93 -39.44 -15.64 16.00
CA ASP A 93 -39.40 -15.09 17.37
C ASP A 93 -38.98 -13.62 17.32
N LEU A 94 -39.84 -12.70 17.76
CA LEU A 94 -39.69 -11.25 17.58
C LEU A 94 -38.28 -10.77 17.96
N ARG A 95 -37.64 -11.49 18.89
CA ARG A 95 -36.25 -11.32 19.30
C ARG A 95 -35.22 -11.72 18.22
N ALA A 96 -35.39 -12.84 17.54
CA ALA A 96 -34.58 -13.26 16.40
C ALA A 96 -34.76 -12.33 15.19
N PHE A 97 -35.99 -11.91 14.90
CA PHE A 97 -36.25 -10.89 13.87
C PHE A 97 -35.62 -9.55 14.23
N GLY A 98 -35.75 -9.10 15.47
CA GLY A 98 -35.09 -7.89 15.97
C GLY A 98 -33.56 -7.96 15.88
N ALA A 99 -32.97 -9.11 16.22
CA ALA A 99 -31.53 -9.33 16.09
C ALA A 99 -31.07 -9.28 14.61
N PHE A 100 -31.84 -9.85 13.69
CA PHE A 100 -31.55 -9.76 12.25
C PHE A 100 -31.56 -8.30 11.76
N ILE A 101 -32.61 -7.55 12.07
CA ILE A 101 -32.75 -6.14 11.63
C ILE A 101 -31.69 -5.22 12.27
N THR A 102 -31.16 -5.54 13.45
CA THR A 102 -30.19 -4.69 14.15
C THR A 102 -28.73 -5.07 13.88
N ILE A 103 -28.41 -6.36 13.82
CA ILE A 103 -27.04 -6.86 13.72
C ILE A 103 -26.60 -7.03 12.26
N THR A 104 -27.47 -7.57 11.40
CA THR A 104 -27.11 -7.84 10.00
C THR A 104 -26.72 -6.58 9.22
N PRO A 105 -27.42 -5.42 9.34
CA PRO A 105 -27.00 -4.21 8.64
C PRO A 105 -25.61 -3.72 9.06
N ILE A 106 -25.24 -3.88 10.33
CA ILE A 106 -23.89 -3.54 10.82
C ILE A 106 -22.86 -4.42 10.12
N GLY A 107 -23.10 -5.74 10.06
CA GLY A 107 -22.23 -6.66 9.34
C GLY A 107 -22.10 -6.32 7.85
N VAL A 108 -23.19 -5.93 7.19
CA VAL A 108 -23.19 -5.49 5.78
C VAL A 108 -22.32 -4.24 5.60
N VAL A 109 -22.46 -3.22 6.45
CA VAL A 109 -21.65 -1.99 6.38
C VAL A 109 -20.15 -2.30 6.55
N VAL A 110 -19.79 -3.13 7.54
CA VAL A 110 -18.40 -3.53 7.77
C VAL A 110 -17.85 -4.36 6.59
N SER A 111 -18.70 -5.19 5.97
CA SER A 111 -18.34 -5.92 4.74
C SER A 111 -18.03 -4.97 3.58
N TYR A 112 -18.83 -3.93 3.37
CA TYR A 112 -18.56 -2.90 2.36
C TYR A 112 -17.21 -2.20 2.56
N ILE A 113 -16.86 -1.89 3.81
CA ILE A 113 -15.55 -1.30 4.16
C ILE A 113 -14.42 -2.26 3.76
N SER A 114 -14.56 -3.55 4.08
CA SER A 114 -13.60 -4.58 3.68
C SER A 114 -13.41 -4.65 2.15
N VAL A 115 -14.51 -4.71 1.40
CA VAL A 115 -14.48 -4.75 -0.07
C VAL A 115 -13.86 -3.49 -0.66
N ALA A 116 -14.18 -2.32 -0.12
CA ALA A 116 -13.59 -1.06 -0.54
C ALA A 116 -12.06 -1.05 -0.34
N MET A 117 -11.57 -1.56 0.79
CA MET A 117 -10.13 -1.69 1.05
C MET A 117 -9.46 -2.70 0.11
N MET A 118 -10.10 -3.82 -0.22
CA MET A 118 -9.60 -4.74 -1.23
C MET A 118 -9.53 -4.08 -2.62
N GLY A 119 -10.56 -3.32 -2.99
CA GLY A 119 -10.59 -2.56 -4.25
C GLY A 119 -9.46 -1.53 -4.33
N LEU A 120 -9.24 -0.76 -3.26
CA LEU A 120 -8.10 0.16 -3.14
C LEU A 120 -6.76 -0.59 -3.26
N GLY A 121 -6.63 -1.74 -2.59
CA GLY A 121 -5.44 -2.60 -2.69
C GLY A 121 -5.20 -3.14 -4.09
N ALA A 122 -6.25 -3.43 -4.86
CA ALA A 122 -6.16 -3.86 -6.25
C ALA A 122 -5.78 -2.72 -7.21
N MET A 123 -6.18 -1.49 -6.91
CA MET A 123 -5.82 -0.30 -7.70
C MET A 123 -4.39 0.22 -7.44
N VAL A 124 -3.72 -0.24 -6.38
CA VAL A 124 -2.29 0.05 -6.15
C VAL A 124 -1.46 -0.62 -7.25
N LYS A 125 -1.09 0.15 -8.28
CA LYS A 125 -0.15 -0.24 -9.34
C LYS A 125 1.29 -0.32 -8.79
N GLU A 126 2.04 -1.31 -9.27
CA GLU A 126 3.46 -1.53 -8.96
C GLU A 126 4.40 -0.49 -9.61
#